data_AF-A0A9E3J6L5-F1
#
_entry.id   AF-A0A9E3J6L5-F1
#
_cell.length_a   1.000
_cell.length_b   1.000
_cell.length_c   1.000
_cell.angle_alpha   90.00
_cell.angle_beta   90.00
_cell.angle_gamma   90.00
#
_symmetry.space_group_name_H-M   'P 1'
#
loop_
_entity.id
_entity.type
_entity.pdbx_description
1 polymer ?
#
loop_
_entity_poly.entity_id
_entity_poly.type
_entity_poly.pdbx_seq_one_letter_code
_entity_poly.pdbx_strand_id
1 'polypeptide(L)'
;PPKGGIAGHTVTAKHRLWGVDLSDSSYVTVRGLDLWGTSLRTGKSSTGVVVDRLHATYISEYSTLPMPPDSDLAIEPAEGHIVASRILDSGVQILGTGNTLKNSEIAQSAGDGVLVRGNGNTVTNNYIHDVGWMGSYTPGIEINGNGHTVTHNTIRRTGRAAIDTAYQINGTEYHDNRIAYNDISEAMRTSRDGSPFYVCCYLNGAGSSIDHNTAHDSSGQNGFYVDNYSGHFKLHHNVAWNTGARGVYFNGHTGPSIANEDHNSSYGVGIGTASSALGGATDASGSYFSNIIGPKPVTATQTGNPLPIVRSNLISATPGYTNAVNGELWLTPGSPAIDAGEVVDGITTDTLGTAPDQGAYEYGAPIWSTGCDLPGCQQRVRHGNWSATASDGSNAAVTVDGDINTRWTGTAPQAAGQSLTVDLGESKTFNRLSLDAGRDTGGQQPYGFTVSVRGDSTHWGEPLARVSGRSFTQDAVFPKQTTARYVRITLTASGPTPWVVNDIRLYGDGPDATSTLQAEKATTVRGVGRGTAATGVLGSGDWVAFRKANVDGKHLTARLNSTCTKGCSLQLRLDAPDGPLAASVPVTGTGDWQEQSVTLKRAVTGTHDLYVVAKGTSRVAALDWLTIRP
;
A
#
# COMPACT_ATOMS: atom_id res chain seq x y z
N PRO A 1 29.23 -14.06 -5.81
CA PRO A 1 29.21 -15.29 -4.98
C PRO A 1 29.36 -14.97 -3.48
N PRO A 2 28.72 -15.75 -2.59
CA PRO A 2 28.97 -15.64 -1.16
C PRO A 2 30.45 -15.83 -0.85
N LYS A 3 30.90 -15.18 0.24
CA LYS A 3 32.29 -15.26 0.71
C LYS A 3 32.54 -16.71 1.17
N GLY A 4 33.29 -17.48 0.37
CA GLY A 4 33.44 -18.94 0.54
C GLY A 4 33.24 -19.76 -0.75
N GLY A 5 32.79 -19.12 -1.83
CA GLY A 5 32.52 -19.79 -3.11
C GLY A 5 31.12 -20.40 -3.15
N ILE A 6 30.85 -21.22 -4.16
CA ILE A 6 29.55 -21.89 -4.37
C ILE A 6 29.61 -23.39 -4.05
N ALA A 7 30.74 -23.88 -3.55
CA ALA A 7 30.90 -25.29 -3.17
C ALA A 7 29.92 -25.63 -2.03
N GLY A 8 29.14 -26.71 -2.22
CA GLY A 8 28.10 -27.11 -1.26
C GLY A 8 26.77 -26.35 -1.37
N HIS A 9 26.65 -25.40 -2.33
CA HIS A 9 25.40 -24.71 -2.62
C HIS A 9 24.76 -25.24 -3.91
N THR A 10 23.43 -25.41 -3.91
CA THR A 10 22.66 -25.63 -5.13
C THR A 10 22.54 -24.31 -5.88
N VAL A 11 22.98 -24.29 -7.15
CA VAL A 11 22.81 -23.15 -8.04
C VAL A 11 21.74 -23.51 -9.07
N THR A 12 20.71 -22.69 -9.14
CA THR A 12 19.64 -22.80 -10.14
C THR A 12 19.67 -21.57 -11.04
N ALA A 13 19.52 -21.77 -12.35
CA ALA A 13 19.53 -20.70 -13.33
C ALA A 13 18.31 -20.77 -14.25
N LYS A 14 17.80 -19.60 -14.64
CA LYS A 14 16.70 -19.46 -15.59
C LYS A 14 17.12 -19.98 -16.96
N HIS A 15 16.32 -20.89 -17.54
CA HIS A 15 16.57 -21.46 -18.87
C HIS A 15 15.69 -20.86 -19.97
N ARG A 16 14.50 -20.35 -19.63
CA ARG A 16 13.55 -19.76 -20.59
C ARG A 16 12.79 -18.59 -19.99
N LEU A 17 12.41 -17.63 -20.82
CA LEU A 17 11.62 -16.48 -20.39
C LEU A 17 10.16 -16.87 -20.15
N TRP A 18 9.50 -17.42 -21.17
CA TRP A 18 8.08 -17.80 -21.14
C TRP A 18 7.91 -19.29 -20.83
N GLY A 19 7.25 -19.58 -19.72
CA GLY A 19 6.83 -20.92 -19.32
C GLY A 19 5.45 -21.26 -19.84
N VAL A 20 4.60 -20.23 -19.98
CA VAL A 20 3.27 -20.30 -20.58
C VAL A 20 3.17 -19.19 -21.63
N ASP A 21 2.90 -19.58 -22.87
CA ASP A 21 2.75 -18.65 -23.99
C ASP A 21 1.34 -18.79 -24.59
N LEU A 22 0.53 -17.76 -24.39
CA LEU A 22 -0.86 -17.67 -24.86
C LEU A 22 -0.99 -16.69 -26.03
N SER A 23 0.10 -16.39 -26.75
CA SER A 23 0.15 -15.31 -27.75
C SER A 23 -0.93 -15.38 -28.82
N ASP A 24 -1.35 -16.59 -29.20
CA ASP A 24 -2.38 -16.85 -30.21
C ASP A 24 -3.66 -17.45 -29.62
N SER A 25 -3.89 -17.23 -28.32
CA SER A 25 -5.06 -17.76 -27.60
C SER A 25 -6.12 -16.70 -27.35
N SER A 26 -7.39 -17.08 -27.50
CA SER A 26 -8.55 -16.26 -27.14
C SER A 26 -9.59 -17.09 -26.41
N TYR A 27 -10.28 -16.49 -25.44
CA TYR A 27 -11.32 -17.11 -24.62
C TYR A 27 -10.85 -18.35 -23.83
N VAL A 28 -9.58 -18.35 -23.42
CA VAL A 28 -8.97 -19.41 -22.61
C VAL A 28 -8.87 -18.95 -21.15
N THR A 29 -9.14 -19.86 -20.21
CA THR A 29 -8.86 -19.64 -18.78
C THR A 29 -7.68 -20.49 -18.33
N VAL A 30 -6.68 -19.84 -17.74
CA VAL A 30 -5.56 -20.47 -17.03
C VAL A 30 -5.73 -20.22 -15.55
N ARG A 31 -5.68 -21.28 -14.73
CA ARG A 31 -5.97 -21.16 -13.30
C ARG A 31 -5.07 -22.00 -12.41
N GLY A 32 -4.57 -21.42 -11.33
CA GLY A 32 -3.87 -22.15 -10.26
C GLY A 32 -2.51 -22.70 -10.68
N LEU A 33 -1.77 -21.96 -11.52
CA LEU A 33 -0.43 -22.35 -11.95
C LEU A 33 0.63 -21.76 -11.03
N ASP A 34 1.63 -22.58 -10.72
CA ASP A 34 2.87 -22.16 -10.07
C ASP A 34 3.99 -22.05 -11.11
N LEU A 35 4.53 -20.84 -11.30
CA LEU A 35 5.68 -20.58 -12.17
C LEU A 35 6.89 -20.18 -11.33
N TRP A 36 8.02 -20.83 -11.59
CA TRP A 36 9.28 -20.55 -10.93
C TRP A 36 10.38 -20.36 -11.96
N GLY A 37 11.09 -19.24 -11.90
CA GLY A 37 12.17 -18.92 -12.84
C GLY A 37 11.67 -18.68 -14.27
N THR A 38 10.39 -18.43 -14.48
CA THR A 38 9.75 -18.25 -15.80
C THR A 38 8.50 -17.39 -15.66
N SER A 39 7.96 -16.91 -16.79
CA SER A 39 6.80 -16.01 -16.81
C SER A 39 5.70 -16.50 -17.76
N LEU A 40 4.61 -15.74 -17.83
CA LEU A 40 3.46 -15.96 -18.70
C LEU A 40 3.25 -14.74 -19.61
N ARG A 41 2.88 -14.98 -20.86
CA ARG A 41 2.40 -13.91 -21.75
C ARG A 41 1.13 -14.29 -22.51
N THR A 42 0.33 -13.28 -22.83
CA THR A 42 -0.66 -13.27 -23.91
C THR A 42 -0.09 -12.48 -25.10
N GLY A 43 -0.82 -12.38 -26.21
CA GLY A 43 -0.34 -11.73 -27.44
C GLY A 43 -1.25 -10.62 -27.92
N LYS A 44 -0.80 -9.85 -28.91
CA LYS A 44 -1.55 -8.72 -29.49
C LYS A 44 -2.92 -9.13 -30.03
N SER A 45 -3.06 -10.37 -30.50
CA SER A 45 -4.32 -10.96 -31.01
C SER A 45 -5.17 -11.64 -29.93
N SER A 46 -4.64 -11.84 -28.72
CA SER A 46 -5.36 -12.50 -27.64
C SER A 46 -6.58 -11.70 -27.22
N THR A 47 -7.72 -12.37 -27.08
CA THR A 47 -8.97 -11.75 -26.65
C THR A 47 -9.68 -12.57 -25.59
N GLY A 48 -10.11 -11.94 -24.50
CA GLY A 48 -10.93 -12.60 -23.46
C GLY A 48 -10.25 -13.74 -22.70
N VAL A 49 -8.91 -13.77 -22.65
CA VAL A 49 -8.11 -14.69 -21.84
C VAL A 49 -8.23 -14.31 -20.37
N VAL A 50 -8.38 -15.30 -19.49
CA VAL A 50 -8.40 -15.11 -18.03
C VAL A 50 -7.26 -15.89 -17.38
N VAL A 51 -6.37 -15.19 -16.69
CA VAL A 51 -5.35 -15.73 -15.81
C VAL A 51 -5.80 -15.50 -14.37
N ASP A 52 -6.00 -16.57 -13.61
CA ASP A 52 -6.62 -16.54 -12.28
C ASP A 52 -5.83 -17.39 -11.29
N ARG A 53 -5.44 -16.85 -10.13
CA ARG A 53 -4.63 -17.58 -9.15
C ARG A 53 -3.30 -18.09 -9.71
N LEU A 54 -2.61 -17.25 -10.46
CA LEU A 54 -1.21 -17.47 -10.83
C LEU A 54 -0.33 -17.17 -9.60
N HIS A 55 0.64 -18.03 -9.31
CA HIS A 55 1.71 -17.74 -8.37
C HIS A 55 3.03 -17.84 -9.15
N ALA A 56 3.66 -16.69 -9.41
CA ALA A 56 4.83 -16.60 -10.29
C ALA A 56 6.00 -15.91 -9.56
N THR A 57 7.13 -16.60 -9.46
CA THR A 57 8.33 -16.13 -8.75
C THR A 57 9.58 -16.23 -9.63
N TYR A 58 10.52 -15.31 -9.45
CA TYR A 58 11.71 -15.17 -10.30
C TYR A 58 11.37 -15.00 -11.79
N ILE A 59 10.38 -14.14 -12.05
CA ILE A 59 9.71 -14.07 -13.36
C ILE A 59 10.61 -13.45 -14.44
N SER A 60 11.47 -12.50 -14.09
CA SER A 60 12.46 -11.88 -14.99
C SER A 60 13.77 -11.62 -14.28
N GLU A 61 14.89 -11.84 -14.96
CA GLU A 61 16.23 -11.55 -14.43
C GLU A 61 17.15 -11.16 -15.60
N TYR A 62 17.89 -10.07 -15.44
CA TYR A 62 18.86 -9.57 -16.42
C TYR A 62 19.86 -8.64 -15.73
N SER A 63 21.01 -8.40 -16.38
CA SER A 63 22.07 -7.50 -15.89
C SER A 63 22.47 -6.43 -16.91
N THR A 64 21.71 -6.29 -18.00
CA THR A 64 21.96 -5.34 -19.08
C THR A 64 20.71 -4.55 -19.41
N LEU A 65 20.91 -3.26 -19.68
CA LEU A 65 19.89 -2.32 -20.12
C LEU A 65 20.19 -1.90 -21.57
N PRO A 66 19.92 -2.74 -22.57
CA PRO A 66 20.07 -2.35 -23.98
C PRO A 66 19.06 -1.25 -24.34
N MET A 67 19.39 -0.40 -25.29
CA MET A 67 18.39 0.49 -25.90
C MET A 67 17.23 -0.36 -26.46
N PRO A 68 15.96 0.03 -26.23
CA PRO A 68 14.85 -0.57 -26.97
C PRO A 68 15.10 -0.47 -28.48
N PRO A 69 14.75 -1.51 -29.27
CA PRO A 69 14.79 -1.40 -30.72
C PRO A 69 13.96 -0.21 -31.22
N ASP A 70 14.42 0.48 -32.27
CA ASP A 70 13.67 1.60 -32.85
C ASP A 70 12.25 1.21 -33.27
N SER A 71 12.03 -0.06 -33.64
CA SER A 71 10.70 -0.61 -33.98
C SER A 71 9.73 -0.68 -32.81
N ASP A 72 10.23 -0.65 -31.58
CA ASP A 72 9.44 -0.76 -30.36
C ASP A 72 9.10 0.61 -29.77
N LEU A 73 9.80 1.66 -30.21
CA LEU A 73 9.57 3.03 -29.77
C LEU A 73 8.37 3.65 -30.48
N ALA A 74 7.53 4.32 -29.70
CA ALA A 74 6.40 5.12 -30.20
C ALA A 74 6.80 6.56 -30.56
N ILE A 75 8.05 6.92 -30.31
CA ILE A 75 8.64 8.24 -30.53
C ILE A 75 10.01 8.10 -31.20
N GLU A 76 10.53 9.21 -31.74
CA GLU A 76 11.87 9.23 -32.35
C GLU A 76 12.96 8.78 -31.36
N PRO A 77 13.90 7.91 -31.75
CA PRO A 77 14.94 7.41 -30.85
C PRO A 77 15.85 8.51 -30.28
N ALA A 78 16.14 8.43 -28.98
CA ALA A 78 17.10 9.29 -28.30
C ALA A 78 17.84 8.50 -27.20
N GLU A 79 19.06 8.93 -26.85
CA GLU A 79 19.91 8.23 -25.87
C GLU A 79 19.24 8.07 -24.49
N GLY A 80 18.41 9.03 -24.09
CA GLY A 80 17.66 8.96 -22.84
C GLY A 80 16.61 7.83 -22.79
N HIS A 81 16.23 7.25 -23.94
CA HIS A 81 15.17 6.22 -24.01
C HIS A 81 15.65 4.85 -23.51
N ILE A 82 16.94 4.71 -23.17
CA ILE A 82 17.48 3.52 -22.50
C ILE A 82 16.76 3.21 -21.18
N VAL A 83 16.13 4.22 -20.55
CA VAL A 83 15.33 4.01 -19.33
C VAL A 83 14.12 3.09 -19.58
N ALA A 84 13.59 3.03 -20.80
CA ALA A 84 12.49 2.13 -21.18
C ALA A 84 12.96 0.70 -21.55
N SER A 85 14.23 0.40 -21.33
CA SER A 85 14.79 -0.93 -21.57
C SER A 85 14.03 -2.00 -20.79
N ARG A 86 13.83 -3.15 -21.44
CA ARG A 86 13.24 -4.37 -20.88
C ARG A 86 11.75 -4.34 -20.51
N ILE A 87 11.05 -3.25 -20.80
CA ILE A 87 9.59 -3.19 -20.59
C ILE A 87 8.87 -4.29 -21.41
N LEU A 88 9.21 -4.44 -22.69
CA LEU A 88 8.50 -5.37 -23.58
C LEU A 88 8.92 -6.83 -23.47
N ASP A 89 9.94 -7.16 -22.70
CA ASP A 89 10.45 -8.54 -22.53
C ASP A 89 10.57 -8.96 -21.05
N SER A 90 9.88 -8.29 -20.14
CA SER A 90 9.83 -8.64 -18.71
C SER A 90 8.39 -8.73 -18.16
N GLY A 91 8.29 -9.19 -16.92
CA GLY A 91 7.04 -9.35 -16.18
C GLY A 91 6.11 -10.44 -16.71
N VAL A 92 4.92 -10.53 -16.09
CA VAL A 92 3.76 -11.24 -16.63
C VAL A 92 3.05 -10.32 -17.62
N GLN A 93 2.83 -10.77 -18.85
CA GLN A 93 2.31 -9.87 -19.89
C GLN A 93 0.86 -10.18 -20.27
N ILE A 94 0.01 -9.18 -20.10
CA ILE A 94 -1.42 -9.16 -20.45
C ILE A 94 -1.61 -8.20 -21.63
N LEU A 95 -1.39 -8.72 -22.83
CA LEU A 95 -1.50 -8.01 -24.11
C LEU A 95 -2.85 -8.30 -24.76
N GLY A 96 -3.27 -7.48 -25.72
CA GLY A 96 -4.44 -7.75 -26.56
C GLY A 96 -5.69 -7.04 -26.05
N THR A 97 -6.85 -7.68 -26.16
CA THR A 97 -8.15 -7.05 -25.87
C THR A 97 -8.96 -7.82 -24.82
N GLY A 98 -9.41 -7.12 -23.77
CA GLY A 98 -10.35 -7.70 -22.80
C GLY A 98 -9.80 -8.90 -22.01
N ASN A 99 -8.48 -9.03 -21.89
CA ASN A 99 -7.82 -10.08 -21.12
C ASN A 99 -7.75 -9.70 -19.64
N THR A 100 -7.78 -10.68 -18.75
CA THR A 100 -7.84 -10.47 -17.30
C THR A 100 -6.72 -11.22 -16.58
N LEU A 101 -6.00 -10.53 -15.69
CA LEU A 101 -5.15 -11.12 -14.66
C LEU A 101 -5.77 -10.85 -13.29
N LYS A 102 -6.06 -11.91 -12.52
CA LYS A 102 -6.65 -11.75 -11.19
C LYS A 102 -6.22 -12.75 -10.15
N ASN A 103 -6.40 -12.37 -8.88
CA ASN A 103 -6.19 -13.22 -7.72
C ASN A 103 -4.80 -13.87 -7.65
N SER A 104 -3.79 -13.18 -8.19
CA SER A 104 -2.47 -13.76 -8.47
C SER A 104 -1.38 -13.11 -7.63
N GLU A 105 -0.32 -13.86 -7.34
CA GLU A 105 0.91 -13.36 -6.72
C GLU A 105 2.03 -13.38 -7.77
N ILE A 106 2.64 -12.22 -7.98
CA ILE A 106 3.69 -12.00 -8.98
C ILE A 106 4.87 -11.36 -8.26
N ALA A 107 5.99 -12.07 -8.21
CA ALA A 107 7.11 -11.65 -7.39
C ALA A 107 8.47 -11.87 -8.05
N GLN A 108 9.45 -11.11 -7.56
CA GLN A 108 10.86 -11.29 -7.88
C GLN A 108 11.15 -11.09 -9.37
N SER A 109 11.19 -9.82 -9.78
CA SER A 109 11.49 -9.43 -11.16
C SER A 109 12.56 -8.34 -11.20
N ALA A 110 13.59 -8.52 -12.04
CA ALA A 110 14.52 -7.43 -12.36
C ALA A 110 13.85 -6.27 -13.11
N GLY A 111 12.76 -6.58 -13.83
CA GLY A 111 11.94 -5.65 -14.60
C GLY A 111 10.52 -5.58 -14.08
N ASP A 112 9.57 -5.55 -15.01
CA ASP A 112 8.16 -5.36 -14.69
C ASP A 112 7.65 -6.47 -13.78
N GLY A 113 6.70 -6.14 -12.91
CA GLY A 113 5.81 -7.15 -12.34
C GLY A 113 4.83 -7.62 -13.42
N VAL A 114 4.04 -6.70 -13.94
CA VAL A 114 3.02 -6.93 -14.97
C VAL A 114 3.12 -5.88 -16.06
N LEU A 115 3.13 -6.29 -17.32
CA LEU A 115 2.87 -5.41 -18.46
C LEU A 115 1.42 -5.61 -18.91
N VAL A 116 0.61 -4.56 -18.86
CA VAL A 116 -0.72 -4.55 -19.49
C VAL A 116 -0.67 -3.71 -20.76
N ARG A 117 -0.98 -4.32 -21.90
CA ARG A 117 -0.89 -3.62 -23.20
C ARG A 117 -2.07 -3.88 -24.14
N GLY A 118 -2.56 -2.85 -24.81
CA GLY A 118 -3.65 -2.96 -25.80
C GLY A 118 -4.91 -2.23 -25.35
N ASN A 119 -6.06 -2.90 -25.30
CA ASN A 119 -7.33 -2.25 -24.98
C ASN A 119 -8.22 -3.06 -24.02
N GLY A 120 -8.83 -2.41 -23.03
CA GLY A 120 -9.90 -3.04 -22.24
C GLY A 120 -9.46 -4.18 -21.32
N ASN A 121 -8.14 -4.40 -21.13
CA ASN A 121 -7.62 -5.44 -20.24
C ASN A 121 -7.85 -5.09 -18.76
N THR A 122 -7.94 -6.12 -17.91
CA THR A 122 -8.16 -6.00 -16.46
C THR A 122 -7.01 -6.62 -15.66
N VAL A 123 -6.45 -5.91 -14.70
CA VAL A 123 -5.49 -6.42 -13.71
C VAL A 123 -6.03 -6.13 -12.33
N THR A 124 -6.53 -7.17 -11.63
CA THR A 124 -7.25 -6.95 -10.37
C THR A 124 -7.01 -7.96 -9.27
N ASN A 125 -7.00 -7.50 -8.02
CA ASN A 125 -6.83 -8.36 -6.84
C ASN A 125 -5.53 -9.18 -6.89
N ASN A 126 -4.41 -8.56 -7.27
CA ASN A 126 -3.11 -9.22 -7.32
C ASN A 126 -2.16 -8.70 -6.25
N TYR A 127 -1.25 -9.55 -5.80
CA TYR A 127 -0.12 -9.20 -4.95
C TYR A 127 1.15 -9.15 -5.81
N ILE A 128 1.68 -7.95 -6.06
CA ILE A 128 2.85 -7.74 -6.92
C ILE A 128 3.97 -7.17 -6.06
N HIS A 129 5.09 -7.90 -5.92
CA HIS A 129 6.13 -7.44 -5.00
C HIS A 129 7.56 -7.87 -5.31
N ASP A 130 8.50 -7.07 -4.80
CA ASP A 130 9.94 -7.27 -5.04
C ASP A 130 10.21 -7.30 -6.54
N VAL A 131 9.96 -6.19 -7.23
CA VAL A 131 10.08 -6.08 -8.69
C VAL A 131 10.77 -4.78 -9.10
N GLY A 132 11.24 -4.68 -10.35
CA GLY A 132 11.84 -3.49 -10.92
C GLY A 132 13.18 -3.08 -10.30
N TRP A 133 13.92 -4.00 -9.65
CA TRP A 133 15.17 -3.64 -8.96
C TRP A 133 16.31 -3.21 -9.90
N MET A 134 16.20 -3.42 -11.22
CA MET A 134 17.16 -2.83 -12.16
C MET A 134 17.05 -1.30 -12.22
N GLY A 135 15.91 -0.71 -11.82
CA GLY A 135 15.73 0.73 -11.74
C GLY A 135 15.54 1.45 -13.08
N SER A 136 15.29 0.72 -14.17
CA SER A 136 14.69 1.24 -15.41
C SER A 136 13.24 1.70 -15.16
N TYR A 137 12.54 2.19 -16.19
CA TYR A 137 11.10 2.48 -16.18
C TYR A 137 10.26 1.20 -16.17
N THR A 138 10.72 0.19 -15.44
CA THR A 138 10.05 -1.09 -15.30
C THR A 138 9.39 -1.16 -13.91
N PRO A 139 8.09 -0.87 -13.79
CA PRO A 139 7.38 -0.77 -12.51
C PRO A 139 6.82 -2.10 -11.99
N GLY A 140 6.00 -2.02 -10.93
CA GLY A 140 5.10 -3.11 -10.57
C GLY A 140 4.08 -3.43 -11.67
N ILE A 141 3.37 -2.43 -12.18
CA ILE A 141 2.46 -2.55 -13.32
C ILE A 141 2.78 -1.45 -14.35
N GLU A 142 3.15 -1.85 -15.55
CA GLU A 142 3.33 -0.97 -16.70
C GLU A 142 2.04 -0.95 -17.53
N ILE A 143 1.46 0.24 -17.72
CA ILE A 143 0.20 0.42 -18.46
C ILE A 143 0.48 1.02 -19.83
N ASN A 144 0.26 0.24 -20.88
CA ASN A 144 0.46 0.65 -22.27
C ASN A 144 -0.83 0.49 -23.10
N GLY A 145 -1.66 1.52 -23.17
CA GLY A 145 -2.89 1.52 -23.95
C GLY A 145 -4.06 2.13 -23.19
N ASN A 146 -5.28 1.76 -23.62
CA ASN A 146 -6.49 2.48 -23.25
C ASN A 146 -7.57 1.55 -22.70
N GLY A 147 -8.53 2.14 -21.98
CA GLY A 147 -9.69 1.40 -21.46
C GLY A 147 -9.35 0.33 -20.41
N HIS A 148 -8.13 0.33 -19.87
CA HIS A 148 -7.69 -0.68 -18.91
C HIS A 148 -8.35 -0.50 -17.55
N THR A 149 -8.57 -1.59 -16.82
CA THR A 149 -9.04 -1.58 -15.43
C THR A 149 -7.97 -2.19 -14.52
N VAL A 150 -7.30 -1.36 -13.72
CA VAL A 150 -6.25 -1.77 -12.78
C VAL A 150 -6.74 -1.49 -11.36
N THR A 151 -7.25 -2.51 -10.67
CA THR A 151 -7.91 -2.28 -9.37
C THR A 151 -7.64 -3.31 -8.28
N HIS A 152 -7.68 -2.89 -7.02
CA HIS A 152 -7.54 -3.79 -5.86
C HIS A 152 -6.21 -4.57 -5.83
N ASN A 153 -5.14 -4.04 -6.44
CA ASN A 153 -3.83 -4.68 -6.38
C ASN A 153 -3.05 -4.12 -5.18
N THR A 154 -2.28 -4.97 -4.49
CA THR A 154 -1.21 -4.51 -3.60
C THR A 154 0.11 -4.63 -4.35
N ILE A 155 0.77 -3.50 -4.58
CA ILE A 155 2.00 -3.40 -5.35
C ILE A 155 3.06 -2.79 -4.46
N ARG A 156 4.11 -3.56 -4.13
CA ARG A 156 5.08 -3.10 -3.13
C ARG A 156 6.52 -3.54 -3.33
N ARG A 157 7.43 -2.86 -2.63
CA ARG A 157 8.88 -3.11 -2.70
C ARG A 157 9.39 -3.04 -4.15
N THR A 158 8.95 -2.02 -4.87
CA THR A 158 9.36 -1.80 -6.26
C THR A 158 10.62 -0.94 -6.33
N GLY A 159 11.54 -1.27 -7.23
CA GLY A 159 12.74 -0.44 -7.48
C GLY A 159 12.39 0.90 -8.16
N ARG A 160 11.42 0.85 -9.09
CA ARG A 160 10.78 1.99 -9.76
C ARG A 160 9.41 2.30 -9.13
N ALA A 161 8.53 2.99 -9.86
CA ALA A 161 7.14 3.20 -9.52
C ALA A 161 6.40 1.87 -9.31
N ALA A 162 5.29 1.93 -8.59
CA ALA A 162 4.39 0.80 -8.44
C ALA A 162 3.52 0.66 -9.69
N ILE A 163 3.02 1.78 -10.21
CA ILE A 163 2.30 1.88 -11.49
C ILE A 163 2.97 2.96 -12.33
N ASP A 164 3.35 2.62 -13.56
CA ASP A 164 4.04 3.49 -14.52
C ASP A 164 3.42 3.37 -15.92
N THR A 165 3.75 4.32 -16.77
CA THR A 165 3.63 4.22 -18.22
C THR A 165 4.81 4.93 -18.86
N ALA A 166 5.54 4.22 -19.71
CA ALA A 166 6.65 4.77 -20.46
C ALA A 166 6.16 5.28 -21.82
N TYR A 167 5.98 6.60 -21.97
CA TYR A 167 5.61 7.20 -23.27
C TYR A 167 6.56 6.85 -24.42
N GLN A 168 7.81 6.48 -24.12
CA GLN A 168 8.77 6.00 -25.11
C GLN A 168 8.24 4.77 -25.86
N ILE A 169 7.46 3.93 -25.18
CA ILE A 169 6.89 2.67 -25.68
C ILE A 169 5.39 2.82 -25.97
N ASN A 170 4.68 3.59 -25.15
CA ASN A 170 3.24 3.78 -25.26
C ASN A 170 2.85 4.84 -26.30
N GLY A 171 3.68 5.86 -26.49
CA GLY A 171 3.28 7.11 -27.12
C GLY A 171 2.48 7.99 -26.16
N THR A 172 1.69 8.91 -26.72
CA THR A 172 0.95 9.93 -25.95
C THR A 172 -0.52 9.58 -25.68
N GLU A 173 -1.02 8.50 -26.27
CA GLU A 173 -2.39 8.04 -26.13
C GLU A 173 -2.54 7.27 -24.81
N TYR A 174 -3.29 7.86 -23.86
CA TYR A 174 -3.50 7.30 -22.52
C TYR A 174 -4.88 7.69 -21.96
N HIS A 175 -5.95 7.10 -22.47
CA HIS A 175 -7.31 7.52 -22.13
C HIS A 175 -8.20 6.37 -21.66
N ASP A 176 -9.30 6.74 -20.99
CA ASP A 176 -10.33 5.84 -20.49
C ASP A 176 -9.83 4.73 -19.52
N ASN A 177 -8.65 4.91 -18.93
CA ASN A 177 -8.08 3.95 -17.99
C ASN A 177 -8.66 4.17 -16.58
N ARG A 178 -9.05 3.10 -15.89
CA ARG A 178 -9.46 3.14 -14.48
C ARG A 178 -8.40 2.50 -13.60
N ILE A 179 -7.81 3.31 -12.70
CA ILE A 179 -6.77 2.89 -11.77
C ILE A 179 -7.31 3.18 -10.38
N ALA A 180 -7.85 2.17 -9.70
CA ALA A 180 -8.59 2.40 -8.47
C ALA A 180 -8.45 1.33 -7.38
N TYR A 181 -8.56 1.73 -6.12
CA TYR A 181 -8.49 0.82 -4.97
C TYR A 181 -7.16 0.05 -4.85
N ASN A 182 -6.07 0.55 -5.44
CA ASN A 182 -4.75 -0.08 -5.31
C ASN A 182 -4.02 0.41 -4.05
N ASP A 183 -3.30 -0.49 -3.39
CA ASP A 183 -2.31 -0.17 -2.36
C ASP A 183 -0.93 -0.17 -3.05
N ILE A 184 -0.30 1.00 -3.12
CA ILE A 184 1.00 1.21 -3.76
C ILE A 184 2.01 1.71 -2.73
N SER A 185 2.88 0.81 -2.27
CA SER A 185 3.73 1.07 -1.10
C SER A 185 5.17 0.61 -1.24
N GLU A 186 6.08 1.19 -0.45
CA GLU A 186 7.52 0.85 -0.52
C GLU A 186 8.10 0.92 -1.94
N ALA A 187 7.62 1.87 -2.74
CA ALA A 187 8.08 2.07 -4.12
C ALA A 187 9.37 2.91 -4.17
N MET A 188 9.97 2.98 -5.36
CA MET A 188 11.13 3.83 -5.67
C MET A 188 12.38 3.49 -4.86
N ARG A 189 12.58 2.20 -4.53
CA ARG A 189 13.70 1.78 -3.66
C ARG A 189 15.08 1.97 -4.30
N THR A 190 15.16 2.01 -5.62
CA THR A 190 16.42 2.15 -6.37
C THR A 190 16.45 3.40 -7.25
N SER A 191 15.39 4.21 -7.25
CA SER A 191 15.24 5.40 -8.09
C SER A 191 14.71 6.60 -7.30
N ARG A 192 14.95 7.83 -7.79
CA ARG A 192 14.57 9.08 -7.08
C ARG A 192 13.51 9.89 -7.81
N ASP A 193 13.64 10.05 -9.12
CA ASP A 193 12.72 10.86 -9.92
C ASP A 193 11.50 10.01 -10.34
N GLY A 194 10.44 10.12 -9.55
CA GLY A 194 9.21 9.33 -9.68
C GLY A 194 8.45 9.21 -8.35
N SER A 195 7.49 8.30 -8.33
CA SER A 195 6.47 8.14 -7.27
C SER A 195 5.84 6.74 -7.35
N PRO A 196 5.08 6.32 -6.33
CA PRO A 196 4.26 5.10 -6.42
C PRO A 196 3.38 5.05 -7.66
N PHE A 197 2.61 6.10 -7.94
CA PHE A 197 1.92 6.27 -9.22
C PHE A 197 2.65 7.34 -10.03
N TYR A 198 3.23 6.96 -11.16
CA TYR A 198 3.99 7.84 -12.04
C TYR A 198 3.47 7.72 -13.47
N VAL A 199 3.36 8.82 -14.18
CA VAL A 199 3.11 8.82 -15.62
C VAL A 199 3.95 9.90 -16.29
N CYS A 200 4.55 9.57 -17.43
CA CYS A 200 5.36 10.50 -18.22
C CYS A 200 5.40 10.02 -19.66
N CYS A 201 5.41 10.88 -20.66
CA CYS A 201 5.24 12.32 -20.69
C CYS A 201 4.38 12.66 -21.93
N TYR A 202 3.91 13.90 -22.02
CA TYR A 202 3.02 14.34 -23.11
C TYR A 202 1.71 13.53 -23.20
N LEU A 203 1.30 12.91 -22.09
CA LEU A 203 0.17 11.99 -22.09
C LEU A 203 -1.14 12.78 -22.05
N ASN A 204 -2.11 12.31 -22.83
CA ASN A 204 -3.49 12.79 -22.75
C ASN A 204 -4.33 11.82 -21.92
N GLY A 205 -4.54 12.17 -20.65
CA GLY A 205 -5.27 11.39 -19.64
C GLY A 205 -6.79 11.35 -19.77
N ALA A 206 -7.37 11.95 -20.82
CA ALA A 206 -8.81 12.16 -20.93
C ALA A 206 -9.64 10.88 -20.66
N GLY A 207 -10.76 11.02 -19.95
CA GLY A 207 -11.62 9.88 -19.60
C GLY A 207 -11.03 8.91 -18.58
N SER A 208 -9.73 9.00 -18.26
CA SER A 208 -9.11 8.17 -17.23
C SER A 208 -9.48 8.66 -15.83
N SER A 209 -9.57 7.71 -14.89
CA SER A 209 -9.85 7.95 -13.48
C SER A 209 -8.78 7.28 -12.63
N ILE A 210 -8.14 8.07 -11.77
CA ILE A 210 -7.15 7.60 -10.79
C ILE A 210 -7.75 7.88 -9.43
N ASP A 211 -8.40 6.88 -8.83
CA ASP A 211 -9.27 7.11 -7.68
C ASP A 211 -9.19 6.07 -6.57
N HIS A 212 -9.44 6.48 -5.33
CA HIS A 212 -9.46 5.56 -4.18
C HIS A 212 -8.17 4.73 -4.02
N ASN A 213 -7.02 5.22 -4.49
CA ASN A 213 -5.75 4.54 -4.30
C ASN A 213 -5.05 5.04 -3.03
N THR A 214 -4.24 4.18 -2.44
CA THR A 214 -3.45 4.47 -1.25
C THR A 214 -1.97 4.37 -1.59
N ALA A 215 -1.27 5.51 -1.54
CA ALA A 215 0.17 5.60 -1.81
C ALA A 215 0.96 5.89 -0.54
N HIS A 216 1.89 5.00 -0.15
CA HIS A 216 2.59 5.24 1.12
C HIS A 216 3.98 4.63 1.28
N ASP A 217 4.67 5.10 2.33
CA ASP A 217 5.95 4.57 2.82
C ASP A 217 6.96 4.35 1.67
N SER A 218 7.09 5.34 0.80
CA SER A 218 7.79 5.22 -0.48
C SER A 218 8.96 6.19 -0.58
N SER A 219 10.01 5.78 -1.28
CA SER A 219 11.27 6.54 -1.40
C SER A 219 11.27 7.58 -2.55
N GLY A 220 10.16 7.72 -3.27
CA GLY A 220 9.96 8.66 -4.38
C GLY A 220 9.82 10.11 -3.91
N GLN A 221 9.52 11.03 -4.81
CA GLN A 221 9.33 12.45 -4.45
C GLN A 221 7.89 12.78 -4.10
N ASN A 222 6.93 12.09 -4.72
CA ASN A 222 5.50 12.39 -4.62
C ASN A 222 4.71 11.09 -4.37
N GLY A 223 3.47 11.18 -3.91
CA GLY A 223 2.56 10.03 -3.87
C GLY A 223 2.02 9.67 -5.26
N PHE A 224 1.55 10.69 -5.97
CA PHE A 224 1.07 10.60 -7.34
C PHE A 224 1.77 11.68 -8.17
N TYR A 225 2.24 11.31 -9.36
CA TYR A 225 3.03 12.20 -10.19
C TYR A 225 2.61 12.09 -11.65
N VAL A 226 1.97 13.15 -12.13
CA VAL A 226 1.69 13.37 -13.55
C VAL A 226 2.78 14.29 -14.08
N ASP A 227 3.77 13.68 -14.73
CA ASP A 227 5.00 14.34 -15.11
C ASP A 227 4.92 14.96 -16.51
N ASN A 228 6.00 15.64 -16.89
CA ASN A 228 6.14 16.62 -17.96
C ASN A 228 5.09 16.55 -19.08
N TYR A 229 4.47 17.71 -19.30
CA TYR A 229 3.64 17.98 -20.46
C TYR A 229 2.35 17.15 -20.56
N SER A 230 2.02 16.41 -19.51
CA SER A 230 0.82 15.57 -19.45
C SER A 230 -0.37 16.34 -18.88
N GLY A 231 -1.56 16.07 -19.42
CA GLY A 231 -2.79 16.79 -19.12
C GLY A 231 -4.03 15.89 -19.13
N HIS A 232 -5.16 16.44 -18.71
CA HIS A 232 -6.47 15.74 -18.65
C HIS A 232 -6.53 14.58 -17.64
N PHE A 233 -5.66 14.54 -16.64
CA PHE A 233 -5.71 13.51 -15.60
C PHE A 233 -6.69 13.90 -14.50
N LYS A 234 -7.62 12.99 -14.21
CA LYS A 234 -8.60 13.14 -13.13
C LYS A 234 -8.23 12.27 -11.94
N LEU A 235 -7.68 12.87 -10.89
CA LEU A 235 -7.41 12.23 -9.61
C LEU A 235 -8.52 12.57 -8.62
N HIS A 236 -9.03 11.58 -7.89
CA HIS A 236 -9.93 11.88 -6.76
C HIS A 236 -9.98 10.82 -5.69
N HIS A 237 -10.33 11.20 -4.46
CA HIS A 237 -10.46 10.26 -3.34
C HIS A 237 -9.19 9.43 -3.09
N ASN A 238 -8.02 9.94 -3.48
CA ASN A 238 -6.76 9.25 -3.21
C ASN A 238 -6.24 9.60 -1.83
N VAL A 239 -5.44 8.69 -1.28
CA VAL A 239 -4.82 8.83 0.02
C VAL A 239 -3.30 8.70 -0.12
N ALA A 240 -2.54 9.61 0.48
CA ALA A 240 -1.09 9.43 0.57
C ALA A 240 -0.46 9.91 1.89
N TRP A 241 0.52 9.17 2.38
CA TRP A 241 1.37 9.54 3.52
C TRP A 241 2.76 8.93 3.36
N ASN A 242 3.80 9.52 3.94
CA ASN A 242 5.18 9.05 3.81
C ASN A 242 5.64 8.84 2.36
N THR A 243 5.21 9.71 1.44
CA THR A 243 5.64 9.69 0.04
C THR A 243 6.60 10.84 -0.29
N GLY A 244 6.87 11.72 0.66
CA GLY A 244 7.96 12.68 0.61
C GLY A 244 7.56 14.13 0.40
N ALA A 245 7.97 14.72 -0.73
CA ALA A 245 7.78 16.15 -0.94
C ALA A 245 6.29 16.49 -1.10
N ARG A 246 5.53 15.68 -1.84
CA ARG A 246 4.14 16.02 -2.17
C ARG A 246 3.18 14.85 -2.15
N GLY A 247 1.90 15.14 -1.88
CA GLY A 247 0.82 14.17 -2.09
C GLY A 247 0.65 13.90 -3.58
N VAL A 248 0.31 14.96 -4.32
CA VAL A 248 0.24 14.97 -5.80
C VAL A 248 1.18 16.02 -6.38
N TYR A 249 1.78 15.72 -7.53
CA TYR A 249 2.44 16.73 -8.36
C TYR A 249 2.04 16.60 -9.84
N PHE A 250 1.64 17.72 -10.42
CA PHE A 250 1.45 17.90 -11.87
C PHE A 250 2.58 18.78 -12.37
N ASN A 251 3.50 18.22 -13.14
CA ASN A 251 4.69 18.93 -13.61
C ASN A 251 4.50 19.35 -15.06
N GLY A 252 4.27 20.64 -15.29
CA GLY A 252 4.35 21.24 -16.62
C GLY A 252 5.78 21.47 -17.08
N HIS A 253 6.75 21.42 -16.16
CA HIS A 253 8.17 21.67 -16.39
C HIS A 253 8.48 23.04 -17.00
N THR A 254 8.32 23.17 -18.31
CA THR A 254 8.47 24.39 -19.10
C THR A 254 7.48 24.45 -20.26
N GLY A 255 6.36 23.72 -20.17
CA GLY A 255 5.36 23.53 -21.22
C GLY A 255 3.94 23.32 -20.65
N PRO A 256 2.98 22.85 -21.45
CA PRO A 256 1.58 22.77 -21.01
C PRO A 256 1.35 21.67 -19.98
N SER A 257 0.44 21.87 -19.03
CA SER A 257 -0.08 20.83 -18.12
C SER A 257 -1.53 21.19 -17.79
N ILE A 258 -2.40 20.91 -18.75
CA ILE A 258 -3.77 21.44 -18.81
C ILE A 258 -4.78 20.44 -18.26
N ALA A 259 -5.92 20.96 -17.80
CA ALA A 259 -7.09 20.17 -17.37
C ALA A 259 -6.75 19.03 -16.41
N ASN A 260 -5.76 19.25 -15.54
CA ASN A 260 -5.40 18.29 -14.50
C ASN A 260 -6.22 18.57 -13.24
N GLU A 261 -6.73 17.52 -12.63
CA GLU A 261 -7.69 17.61 -11.53
C GLU A 261 -7.24 16.74 -10.34
N ASP A 262 -7.45 17.26 -9.13
CA ASP A 262 -7.29 16.55 -7.86
C ASP A 262 -8.43 16.96 -6.92
N HIS A 263 -9.36 16.04 -6.69
CA HIS A 263 -10.57 16.29 -5.93
C HIS A 263 -10.72 15.34 -4.75
N ASN A 264 -11.15 15.85 -3.60
CA ASN A 264 -11.50 15.00 -2.47
C ASN A 264 -10.35 14.06 -2.06
N SER A 265 -9.08 14.47 -2.15
CA SER A 265 -7.96 13.63 -1.73
C SER A 265 -7.48 13.96 -0.32
N SER A 266 -6.98 12.97 0.42
CA SER A 266 -6.48 13.12 1.79
C SER A 266 -4.98 12.83 1.87
N TYR A 267 -4.21 13.80 2.34
CA TYR A 267 -2.77 13.68 2.51
C TYR A 267 -2.37 13.79 3.98
N GLY A 268 -1.42 12.96 4.40
CA GLY A 268 -1.08 12.73 5.80
C GLY A 268 0.37 13.05 6.17
N VAL A 269 0.81 12.42 7.26
CA VAL A 269 2.19 12.51 7.79
C VAL A 269 3.21 12.20 6.70
N GLY A 270 4.39 12.80 6.76
CA GLY A 270 5.45 12.54 5.78
C GLY A 270 5.33 13.29 4.45
N ILE A 271 4.39 14.23 4.32
CA ILE A 271 4.30 15.18 3.21
C ILE A 271 4.98 16.52 3.59
N GLY A 272 6.06 16.86 2.89
CA GLY A 272 6.99 17.93 3.30
C GLY A 272 6.75 19.31 2.69
N THR A 273 6.31 19.38 1.44
CA THR A 273 6.32 20.62 0.63
C THR A 273 4.93 21.09 0.22
N ALA A 274 4.11 20.24 -0.40
CA ALA A 274 2.77 20.59 -0.88
C ALA A 274 1.84 19.38 -0.79
N SER A 275 0.58 19.59 -0.43
CA SER A 275 -0.40 18.51 -0.42
C SER A 275 -0.76 18.13 -1.86
N SER A 276 -0.99 19.13 -2.71
CA SER A 276 -1.15 18.97 -4.15
C SER A 276 -0.56 20.19 -4.85
N ALA A 277 0.14 20.01 -5.96
CA ALA A 277 0.75 21.13 -6.66
C ALA A 277 0.80 20.95 -8.18
N LEU A 278 0.59 22.04 -8.92
CA LEU A 278 0.90 22.14 -10.34
C LEU A 278 1.99 23.19 -10.58
N GLY A 279 3.15 22.76 -11.05
CA GLY A 279 4.36 23.59 -11.19
C GLY A 279 4.94 23.59 -12.60
N GLY A 280 5.63 24.68 -12.97
CA GLY A 280 6.41 24.76 -14.21
C GLY A 280 5.60 24.86 -15.51
N ALA A 281 4.28 24.99 -15.43
CA ALA A 281 3.45 25.01 -16.62
C ALA A 281 3.46 26.37 -17.34
N THR A 282 3.69 26.39 -18.65
CA THR A 282 3.45 27.58 -19.49
C THR A 282 1.96 27.80 -19.74
N ASP A 283 1.18 26.73 -19.65
CA ASP A 283 -0.27 26.73 -19.75
C ASP A 283 -0.84 25.69 -18.78
N ALA A 284 -1.63 26.13 -17.79
CA ALA A 284 -2.33 25.30 -16.83
C ALA A 284 -3.85 25.38 -17.00
N SER A 285 -4.32 25.71 -18.21
CA SER A 285 -5.73 25.98 -18.49
C SER A 285 -6.65 24.87 -18.04
N GLY A 286 -7.72 25.23 -17.36
CA GLY A 286 -8.78 24.30 -16.95
C GLY A 286 -8.41 23.33 -15.82
N SER A 287 -7.20 23.39 -15.25
CA SER A 287 -6.83 22.55 -14.10
C SER A 287 -7.57 22.99 -12.83
N TYR A 288 -7.95 22.04 -11.98
CA TYR A 288 -8.84 22.29 -10.85
C TYR A 288 -8.55 21.40 -9.64
N PHE A 289 -8.21 22.02 -8.49
CA PHE A 289 -7.92 21.34 -7.23
C PHE A 289 -8.88 21.77 -6.12
N SER A 290 -9.65 20.84 -5.58
CA SER A 290 -10.62 21.13 -4.52
C SER A 290 -10.92 19.99 -3.56
N ASN A 291 -11.52 20.32 -2.42
CA ASN A 291 -11.88 19.36 -1.38
C ASN A 291 -10.69 18.54 -0.87
N ILE A 292 -9.46 19.05 -0.98
CA ILE A 292 -8.26 18.34 -0.52
C ILE A 292 -8.05 18.63 0.97
N ILE A 293 -7.70 17.60 1.74
CA ILE A 293 -7.14 17.75 3.08
C ILE A 293 -5.65 17.46 3.03
N GLY A 294 -4.83 18.29 3.66
CA GLY A 294 -3.49 17.87 4.01
C GLY A 294 -2.66 18.87 4.80
N PRO A 295 -1.44 18.47 5.21
CA PRO A 295 -0.61 19.27 6.11
C PRO A 295 0.14 20.41 5.42
N LYS A 296 0.09 20.50 4.08
CA LYS A 296 0.88 21.44 3.28
C LYS A 296 0.00 22.15 2.25
N PRO A 297 0.43 23.30 1.69
CA PRO A 297 -0.38 24.06 0.75
C PRO A 297 -0.82 23.25 -0.47
N VAL A 298 -1.97 23.63 -1.04
CA VAL A 298 -2.40 23.25 -2.39
C VAL A 298 -2.14 24.42 -3.32
N THR A 299 -1.42 24.21 -4.43
CA THR A 299 -0.99 25.31 -5.31
C THR A 299 -1.11 24.96 -6.79
N ALA A 300 -1.30 25.98 -7.64
CA ALA A 300 -1.22 25.84 -9.08
C ALA A 300 -0.51 27.05 -9.70
N THR A 301 0.28 26.81 -10.75
CA THR A 301 0.89 27.87 -11.57
C THR A 301 -0.23 28.69 -12.23
N GLN A 302 -0.23 30.02 -12.07
CA GLN A 302 -1.32 30.88 -12.56
C GLN A 302 -1.09 31.31 -14.02
N THR A 303 -1.09 30.34 -14.93
CA THR A 303 -0.92 30.51 -16.38
C THR A 303 -2.05 29.82 -17.14
N GLY A 304 -2.32 30.24 -18.36
CA GLY A 304 -3.43 29.72 -19.19
C GLY A 304 -4.68 30.59 -19.17
N ASN A 305 -5.68 30.19 -19.96
CA ASN A 305 -7.01 30.80 -20.02
C ASN A 305 -8.07 29.73 -20.36
N PRO A 306 -8.98 29.36 -19.43
CA PRO A 306 -9.14 29.94 -18.10
C PRO A 306 -7.99 29.56 -17.15
N LEU A 307 -7.68 30.44 -16.19
CA LEU A 307 -6.69 30.16 -15.14
C LEU A 307 -7.12 28.95 -14.27
N PRO A 308 -6.16 28.19 -13.70
CA PRO A 308 -6.48 27.07 -12.85
C PRO A 308 -7.14 27.50 -11.54
N ILE A 309 -8.00 26.63 -11.03
CA ILE A 309 -8.81 26.88 -9.82
C ILE A 309 -8.24 26.08 -8.65
N VAL A 310 -8.05 26.74 -7.51
CA VAL A 310 -7.70 26.11 -6.23
C VAL A 310 -8.61 26.67 -5.15
N ARG A 311 -9.52 25.86 -4.59
CA ARG A 311 -10.47 26.31 -3.55
C ARG A 311 -11.00 25.15 -2.72
N SER A 312 -11.72 25.46 -1.64
CA SER A 312 -12.39 24.47 -0.78
C SER A 312 -11.44 23.39 -0.25
N ASN A 313 -10.21 23.75 0.13
CA ASN A 313 -9.21 22.83 0.67
C ASN A 313 -8.96 23.11 2.17
N LEU A 314 -8.72 22.07 2.97
CA LEU A 314 -8.33 22.18 4.37
C LEU A 314 -6.82 21.94 4.52
N ILE A 315 -6.08 23.02 4.80
CA ILE A 315 -4.65 22.93 5.10
C ILE A 315 -4.45 22.92 6.61
N SER A 316 -4.18 21.75 7.17
CA SER A 316 -4.03 21.57 8.62
C SER A 316 -3.13 20.38 8.94
N ALA A 317 -2.26 20.56 9.94
CA ALA A 317 -1.50 19.46 10.52
C ALA A 317 -2.37 18.54 11.40
N THR A 318 -3.55 19.02 11.82
CA THR A 318 -4.49 18.30 12.67
C THR A 318 -5.92 18.45 12.13
N PRO A 319 -6.24 17.87 10.97
CA PRO A 319 -7.57 17.99 10.35
C PRO A 319 -8.64 17.13 11.03
N GLY A 320 -8.31 16.42 12.11
CA GLY A 320 -9.21 15.46 12.74
C GLY A 320 -9.21 14.10 12.04
N TYR A 321 -8.03 13.58 11.69
CA TYR A 321 -7.90 12.19 11.24
C TYR A 321 -7.95 11.22 12.42
N THR A 322 -8.52 10.04 12.22
CA THR A 322 -8.63 9.01 13.26
C THR A 322 -7.28 8.44 13.71
N ASN A 323 -6.34 8.19 12.78
CA ASN A 323 -4.98 7.78 13.13
C ASN A 323 -3.99 8.05 11.98
N ALA A 324 -3.48 9.28 11.90
CA ALA A 324 -2.61 9.73 10.82
C ALA A 324 -1.28 8.94 10.73
N VAL A 325 -0.70 8.51 11.87
CA VAL A 325 0.55 7.74 11.91
C VAL A 325 0.40 6.38 11.21
N ASN A 326 -0.82 5.83 11.20
CA ASN A 326 -1.17 4.58 10.53
C ASN A 326 -1.74 4.76 9.12
N GLY A 327 -1.78 5.99 8.60
CA GLY A 327 -2.43 6.27 7.32
C GLY A 327 -3.96 6.21 7.36
N GLU A 328 -4.56 6.22 8.55
CA GLU A 328 -6.02 6.24 8.73
C GLU A 328 -6.50 7.69 8.64
N LEU A 329 -6.67 8.15 7.41
CA LEU A 329 -6.98 9.55 7.08
C LEU A 329 -8.48 9.82 6.90
N TRP A 330 -9.33 9.06 7.59
CA TRP A 330 -10.77 9.35 7.70
C TRP A 330 -11.07 10.25 8.90
N LEU A 331 -12.24 10.91 8.86
CA LEU A 331 -12.58 11.99 9.78
C LEU A 331 -13.09 11.49 11.15
N THR A 332 -12.62 12.11 12.22
CA THR A 332 -13.19 12.00 13.58
C THR A 332 -14.42 12.90 13.72
N PRO A 333 -15.35 12.59 14.65
CA PRO A 333 -16.43 13.51 15.01
C PRO A 333 -15.89 14.92 15.34
N GLY A 334 -16.50 15.96 14.76
CA GLY A 334 -16.09 17.35 14.98
C GLY A 334 -14.89 17.81 14.15
N SER A 335 -14.41 17.01 13.20
CA SER A 335 -13.46 17.49 12.19
C SER A 335 -14.05 18.69 11.44
N PRO A 336 -13.26 19.75 11.19
CA PRO A 336 -13.71 20.90 10.40
C PRO A 336 -13.84 20.60 8.90
N ALA A 337 -13.45 19.41 8.45
CA ALA A 337 -13.62 18.96 7.07
C ALA A 337 -15.04 18.44 6.78
N ILE A 338 -15.80 18.11 7.83
CA ILE A 338 -17.17 17.61 7.70
C ILE A 338 -18.07 18.73 7.17
N ASP A 339 -18.88 18.43 6.15
CA ASP A 339 -19.81 19.37 5.51
C ASP A 339 -19.14 20.66 4.96
N ALA A 340 -17.84 20.62 4.70
CA ALA A 340 -17.04 21.79 4.33
C ALA A 340 -16.60 21.79 2.85
N GLY A 341 -16.86 20.71 2.13
CA GLY A 341 -16.51 20.54 0.72
C GLY A 341 -17.52 21.20 -0.20
N GLU A 342 -17.08 21.48 -1.43
CA GLU A 342 -17.96 21.88 -2.51
C GLU A 342 -18.47 20.68 -3.31
N VAL A 343 -19.63 20.84 -3.94
CA VAL A 343 -20.15 19.84 -4.88
C VAL A 343 -19.31 19.85 -6.15
N VAL A 344 -18.77 18.69 -6.50
CA VAL A 344 -18.04 18.45 -7.76
C VAL A 344 -18.80 17.39 -8.54
N ASP A 345 -19.29 17.77 -9.73
CA ASP A 345 -20.16 16.92 -10.56
C ASP A 345 -19.47 15.59 -10.90
N GLY A 346 -20.20 14.49 -10.73
CA GLY A 346 -19.69 13.13 -10.91
C GLY A 346 -18.62 12.66 -9.92
N ILE A 347 -18.19 13.49 -8.95
CA ILE A 347 -17.18 13.14 -7.94
C ILE A 347 -17.79 13.03 -6.54
N THR A 348 -18.54 14.04 -6.10
CA THR A 348 -19.14 14.08 -4.76
C THR A 348 -20.57 13.55 -4.80
N THR A 349 -20.77 12.29 -5.20
CA THR A 349 -22.11 11.68 -5.35
C THR A 349 -22.68 11.10 -4.06
N ASP A 350 -21.82 10.84 -3.07
CA ASP A 350 -22.15 10.01 -1.92
C ASP A 350 -22.32 10.82 -0.62
N THR A 351 -22.68 12.11 -0.74
CA THR A 351 -22.85 13.05 0.38
C THR A 351 -23.96 12.59 1.34
N LEU A 352 -23.62 12.47 2.61
CA LEU A 352 -24.55 12.11 3.69
C LEU A 352 -25.00 13.32 4.50
N GLY A 353 -24.17 14.36 4.57
CA GLY A 353 -24.43 15.58 5.31
C GLY A 353 -25.19 16.66 4.52
N THR A 354 -25.00 17.90 4.93
CA THR A 354 -25.52 19.10 4.24
C THR A 354 -24.67 19.52 3.05
N ALA A 355 -23.40 19.10 3.00
CA ALA A 355 -22.48 19.28 1.88
C ALA A 355 -21.46 18.12 1.85
N PRO A 356 -20.76 17.87 0.73
CA PRO A 356 -19.70 16.89 0.71
C PRO A 356 -18.64 17.21 1.75
N ASP A 357 -18.00 16.19 2.30
CA ASP A 357 -16.81 16.41 3.12
C ASP A 357 -15.61 16.76 2.26
N GLN A 358 -14.68 17.51 2.86
CA GLN A 358 -13.33 17.58 2.29
C GLN A 358 -12.60 16.25 2.57
N GLY A 359 -11.71 15.87 1.66
CA GLY A 359 -10.90 14.67 1.74
C GLY A 359 -11.56 13.44 1.13
N ALA A 360 -10.87 12.32 1.26
CA ALA A 360 -11.14 11.08 0.54
C ALA A 360 -12.24 10.20 1.12
N TYR A 361 -12.79 10.60 2.27
CA TYR A 361 -13.79 9.84 3.00
C TYR A 361 -14.91 10.76 3.44
N GLU A 362 -16.14 10.44 3.03
CA GLU A 362 -17.35 11.04 3.57
C GLU A 362 -17.61 10.49 4.99
N TYR A 363 -17.78 11.39 5.94
CA TYR A 363 -18.04 11.06 7.33
C TYR A 363 -19.39 10.35 7.48
N GLY A 364 -19.35 9.19 8.12
CA GLY A 364 -20.51 8.32 8.31
C GLY A 364 -20.74 7.33 7.16
N ALA A 365 -20.05 7.49 6.02
CA ALA A 365 -20.09 6.52 4.92
C ALA A 365 -19.19 5.30 5.22
N PRO A 366 -19.41 4.16 4.53
CA PRO A 366 -18.51 3.02 4.61
C PRO A 366 -17.09 3.36 4.17
N ILE A 367 -16.12 2.99 5.01
CA ILE A 367 -14.70 3.11 4.68
C ILE A 367 -14.36 2.09 3.59
N TRP A 368 -13.97 2.60 2.43
CA TRP A 368 -13.40 1.81 1.35
C TRP A 368 -11.98 1.36 1.71
N SER A 369 -11.52 0.27 1.11
CA SER A 369 -10.22 -0.34 1.37
C SER A 369 -9.44 -0.53 0.07
N THR A 370 -8.12 -0.57 0.18
CA THR A 370 -7.22 -0.76 -0.96
C THR A 370 -6.44 -2.07 -0.87
N GLY A 371 -5.88 -2.48 -1.99
CA GLY A 371 -5.01 -3.64 -2.06
C GLY A 371 -5.74 -4.96 -2.29
N CYS A 372 -4.96 -6.03 -2.34
CA CYS A 372 -5.46 -7.39 -2.53
C CYS A 372 -6.06 -7.97 -1.25
N ASP A 373 -7.02 -8.87 -1.42
CA ASP A 373 -7.60 -9.67 -0.34
C ASP A 373 -7.03 -11.10 -0.26
N LEU A 374 -5.87 -11.33 -0.89
CA LEU A 374 -5.23 -12.64 -0.98
C LEU A 374 -4.48 -13.02 0.31
N PRO A 375 -4.35 -14.33 0.59
CA PRO A 375 -3.42 -14.80 1.61
C PRO A 375 -1.99 -14.35 1.31
N GLY A 376 -1.23 -13.92 2.33
CA GLY A 376 0.16 -13.49 2.16
C GLY A 376 0.34 -12.04 1.71
N CYS A 377 -0.75 -11.30 1.39
CA CYS A 377 -0.68 -9.85 1.20
C CYS A 377 -0.25 -9.19 2.53
N GLN A 378 1.05 -8.96 2.68
CA GLN A 378 1.61 -8.39 3.90
C GLN A 378 1.02 -7.01 4.16
N GLN A 379 0.61 -6.77 5.41
CA GLN A 379 0.10 -5.47 5.85
C GLN A 379 1.04 -4.86 6.88
N ARG A 380 1.06 -3.52 6.94
CA ARG A 380 1.79 -2.80 7.98
C ARG A 380 1.17 -3.13 9.32
N VAL A 381 1.97 -3.60 10.27
CA VAL A 381 1.54 -3.75 11.66
C VAL A 381 1.21 -2.37 12.19
N ARG A 382 0.00 -2.23 12.75
CA ARG A 382 -0.48 -0.96 13.26
C ARG A 382 0.47 -0.41 14.32
N HIS A 383 0.93 0.79 14.06
CA HIS A 383 1.67 1.64 14.97
C HIS A 383 0.78 2.02 16.16
N GLY A 384 1.25 1.77 17.38
CA GLY A 384 0.51 2.02 18.62
C GLY A 384 1.25 2.98 19.52
N ASN A 385 1.34 2.64 20.81
CA ASN A 385 2.15 3.40 21.76
C ASN A 385 3.63 2.99 21.68
N TRP A 386 4.17 2.87 20.46
CA TRP A 386 5.55 2.43 20.27
C TRP A 386 6.49 3.45 20.90
N SER A 387 7.53 2.96 21.55
CA SER A 387 8.61 3.78 22.08
C SER A 387 9.94 3.16 21.72
N ALA A 388 10.99 3.98 21.65
CA ALA A 388 12.31 3.51 21.26
C ALA A 388 13.39 4.06 22.19
N THR A 389 14.41 3.24 22.42
CA THR A 389 15.66 3.61 23.10
C THR A 389 16.84 3.18 22.24
N ALA A 390 17.97 3.85 22.36
CA ALA A 390 19.18 3.52 21.64
C ALA A 390 20.37 3.46 22.60
N SER A 391 21.42 2.70 22.22
CA SER A 391 22.65 2.58 23.01
C SER A 391 23.44 3.89 23.07
N ASP A 392 23.18 4.80 22.13
CA ASP A 392 23.77 6.13 22.04
C ASP A 392 22.74 7.11 21.41
N GLY A 393 23.13 8.36 21.16
CA GLY A 393 22.20 9.37 20.65
C GLY A 393 21.14 9.79 21.67
N SER A 394 20.28 10.72 21.27
CA SER A 394 19.13 11.18 22.05
C SER A 394 17.85 11.11 21.21
N ASN A 395 16.69 11.09 21.88
CA ASN A 395 15.37 11.10 21.24
C ASN A 395 15.13 9.98 20.21
N ALA A 396 15.38 8.72 20.59
CA ALA A 396 15.14 7.56 19.72
C ALA A 396 13.66 7.39 19.32
N ALA A 397 12.71 8.03 20.03
CA ALA A 397 11.29 8.01 19.71
C ALA A 397 10.97 8.48 18.27
N VAL A 398 11.84 9.30 17.68
CA VAL A 398 11.74 9.72 16.26
C VAL A 398 11.75 8.53 15.30
N THR A 399 12.43 7.43 15.64
CA THR A 399 12.48 6.24 14.76
C THR A 399 11.17 5.46 14.68
N VAL A 400 10.19 5.87 15.48
CA VAL A 400 8.87 5.27 15.57
C VAL A 400 7.81 6.38 15.70
N ASP A 401 7.99 7.54 15.07
CA ASP A 401 6.94 8.56 14.99
C ASP A 401 6.06 8.42 13.74
N GLY A 402 6.48 7.55 12.81
CA GLY A 402 5.82 7.29 11.54
C GLY A 402 5.97 8.40 10.49
N ASP A 403 6.85 9.39 10.69
CA ASP A 403 7.18 10.41 9.70
C ASP A 403 8.50 10.09 9.01
N ILE A 404 8.44 9.76 7.72
CA ILE A 404 9.63 9.43 6.93
C ILE A 404 10.63 10.60 6.80
N ASN A 405 10.25 11.84 7.15
CA ASN A 405 11.12 13.02 7.03
C ASN A 405 11.81 13.41 8.34
N THR A 406 11.41 12.85 9.48
CA THR A 406 12.15 13.02 10.74
C THR A 406 13.30 12.02 10.80
N ARG A 407 14.32 12.30 11.61
CA ARG A 407 15.54 11.49 11.63
C ARG A 407 16.18 11.47 13.00
N TRP A 408 16.41 10.26 13.51
CA TRP A 408 17.32 9.99 14.60
C TRP A 408 18.75 9.79 14.07
N THR A 409 19.76 10.22 14.84
CA THR A 409 21.18 10.08 14.49
C THR A 409 21.96 9.64 15.72
N GLY A 410 22.76 8.58 15.58
CA GLY A 410 23.72 8.16 16.60
C GLY A 410 24.79 9.23 16.86
N THR A 411 25.49 9.15 17.99
CA THR A 411 26.52 10.12 18.35
C THR A 411 27.91 9.69 17.91
N ALA A 412 28.20 8.40 17.98
CA ALA A 412 29.51 7.86 17.62
C ALA A 412 29.48 7.27 16.21
N PRO A 413 30.64 7.19 15.52
CA PRO A 413 30.79 6.39 14.31
C PRO A 413 30.25 4.96 14.51
N GLN A 414 29.69 4.38 13.45
CA GLN A 414 29.14 3.03 13.49
C GLN A 414 30.16 2.03 14.05
N ALA A 415 29.75 1.26 15.05
CA ALA A 415 30.53 0.20 15.67
C ALA A 415 29.63 -1.00 15.98
N ALA A 416 30.18 -2.20 15.82
CA ALA A 416 29.48 -3.42 16.19
C ALA A 416 29.05 -3.38 17.67
N GLY A 417 27.79 -3.73 17.93
CA GLY A 417 27.19 -3.71 19.27
C GLY A 417 26.35 -2.47 19.59
N GLN A 418 26.47 -1.36 18.85
CA GLN A 418 25.48 -0.28 18.91
C GLN A 418 24.10 -0.82 18.57
N SER A 419 23.06 -0.32 19.26
CA SER A 419 21.72 -0.87 19.13
C SER A 419 20.62 0.16 19.28
N LEU A 420 19.47 -0.18 18.70
CA LEU A 420 18.19 0.49 18.88
C LEU A 420 17.15 -0.55 19.27
N THR A 421 16.38 -0.28 20.33
CA THR A 421 15.34 -1.14 20.85
C THR A 421 13.99 -0.44 20.76
N VAL A 422 13.02 -1.09 20.14
CA VAL A 422 11.62 -0.65 20.07
C VAL A 422 10.79 -1.49 21.04
N ASP A 423 10.05 -0.84 21.94
CA ASP A 423 8.93 -1.42 22.69
C ASP A 423 7.64 -1.13 21.92
N LEU A 424 6.96 -2.18 21.44
CA LEU A 424 5.72 -2.08 20.67
C LEU A 424 4.50 -1.77 21.55
N GLY A 425 4.68 -1.67 22.87
CA GLY A 425 3.65 -1.42 23.88
C GLY A 425 2.83 -2.66 24.25
N GLU A 426 2.60 -3.54 23.28
CA GLU A 426 1.96 -4.85 23.41
C GLU A 426 2.64 -5.87 22.49
N SER A 427 2.34 -7.16 22.68
CA SER A 427 2.79 -8.19 21.75
C SER A 427 2.18 -7.96 20.37
N LYS A 428 3.01 -8.00 19.33
CA LYS A 428 2.61 -7.92 17.93
C LYS A 428 3.16 -9.10 17.16
N THR A 429 2.46 -9.48 16.11
CA THR A 429 2.81 -10.58 15.21
C THR A 429 3.30 -10.04 13.86
N PHE A 430 4.51 -10.41 13.46
CA PHE A 430 5.18 -9.91 12.26
C PHE A 430 6.22 -10.90 11.73
N ASN A 431 6.56 -10.78 10.45
CA ASN A 431 7.58 -11.58 9.78
C ASN A 431 8.63 -10.72 9.04
N ARG A 432 8.47 -9.40 9.03
CA ARG A 432 9.43 -8.48 8.42
C ARG A 432 9.54 -7.17 9.19
N LEU A 433 10.77 -6.69 9.32
CA LEU A 433 11.09 -5.32 9.74
C LEU A 433 11.70 -4.57 8.57
N SER A 434 11.17 -3.38 8.27
CA SER A 434 11.79 -2.41 7.36
C SER A 434 12.42 -1.30 8.20
N LEU A 435 13.74 -1.13 8.05
CA LEU A 435 14.48 -0.01 8.61
C LEU A 435 14.71 1.01 7.51
N ASP A 436 14.13 2.19 7.69
CA ASP A 436 14.30 3.32 6.80
C ASP A 436 15.34 4.28 7.39
N ALA A 437 16.48 4.43 6.73
CA ALA A 437 17.52 5.37 7.10
C ALA A 437 17.25 6.77 6.52
N GLY A 438 16.20 6.93 5.71
CA GLY A 438 15.89 8.16 5.01
C GLY A 438 16.65 8.30 3.69
N ARG A 439 16.28 9.34 2.95
CA ARG A 439 16.88 9.69 1.67
C ARG A 439 18.14 10.51 1.88
N ASP A 440 19.11 10.32 0.99
CA ASP A 440 20.34 11.13 0.90
C ASP A 440 21.11 11.24 2.22
N THR A 441 21.24 10.11 2.92
CA THR A 441 21.90 10.00 4.22
C THR A 441 23.40 10.28 4.20
N GLY A 442 24.00 10.61 3.06
CA GLY A 442 25.45 10.87 2.95
C GLY A 442 26.34 9.70 3.40
N GLY A 443 25.84 8.45 3.31
CA GLY A 443 26.57 7.28 3.77
C GLY A 443 26.34 6.92 5.24
N GLN A 444 25.32 7.47 5.89
CA GLN A 444 24.98 7.20 7.29
C GLN A 444 23.96 6.05 7.48
N GLN A 445 23.52 5.39 6.42
CA GLN A 445 22.71 4.18 6.53
C GLN A 445 23.47 3.08 7.32
N PRO A 446 22.77 2.20 8.06
CA PRO A 446 23.41 1.06 8.72
C PRO A 446 24.20 0.21 7.72
N TYR A 447 25.43 -0.17 8.07
CA TYR A 447 26.30 -0.99 7.20
C TYR A 447 26.06 -2.51 7.32
N GLY A 448 25.26 -2.90 8.32
CA GLY A 448 24.85 -4.26 8.58
C GLY A 448 24.39 -4.39 10.02
N PHE A 449 23.35 -5.18 10.23
CA PHE A 449 22.74 -5.34 11.54
C PHE A 449 22.07 -6.71 11.68
N THR A 450 21.82 -7.09 12.92
CA THR A 450 20.95 -8.22 13.28
C THR A 450 19.69 -7.72 13.95
N VAL A 451 18.60 -8.48 13.82
CA VAL A 451 17.35 -8.23 14.54
C VAL A 451 17.08 -9.39 15.49
N SER A 452 16.93 -9.08 16.78
CA SER A 452 16.46 -10.00 17.82
C SER A 452 15.14 -9.50 18.38
N VAL A 453 14.32 -10.42 18.91
CA VAL A 453 13.03 -10.07 19.54
C VAL A 453 12.88 -10.74 20.89
N ARG A 454 11.91 -10.29 21.70
CA ARG A 454 11.48 -10.95 22.94
C ARG A 454 10.05 -10.57 23.34
N GLY A 455 9.41 -11.43 24.13
CA GLY A 455 8.07 -11.20 24.70
C GLY A 455 8.06 -10.39 25.99
N ASP A 456 9.12 -10.48 26.81
CA ASP A 456 9.26 -9.77 28.09
C ASP A 456 10.49 -8.83 28.10
N SER A 457 10.80 -8.20 29.24
CA SER A 457 11.87 -7.19 29.36
C SER A 457 13.26 -7.74 29.72
N THR A 458 13.44 -9.05 29.88
CA THR A 458 14.61 -9.60 30.59
C THR A 458 15.64 -10.31 29.70
N HIS A 459 15.23 -11.10 28.71
CA HIS A 459 16.17 -11.89 27.89
C HIS A 459 15.90 -11.75 26.39
N TRP A 460 16.96 -11.59 25.58
CA TRP A 460 16.88 -11.57 24.12
C TRP A 460 17.12 -12.96 23.56
N GLY A 461 16.29 -13.38 22.60
CA GLY A 461 16.58 -14.58 21.81
C GLY A 461 17.72 -14.38 20.81
N GLU A 462 18.15 -15.48 20.20
CA GLU A 462 19.09 -15.44 19.06
C GLU A 462 18.57 -14.53 17.93
N PRO A 463 19.46 -13.88 17.17
CA PRO A 463 19.07 -13.10 16.00
C PRO A 463 18.17 -13.87 15.04
N LEU A 464 17.01 -13.30 14.72
CA LEU A 464 16.05 -13.85 13.75
C LEU A 464 16.39 -13.46 12.32
N ALA A 465 17.09 -12.34 12.13
CA ALA A 465 17.56 -11.88 10.83
C ALA A 465 18.92 -11.23 10.92
N ARG A 466 19.66 -11.31 9.82
CA ARG A 466 20.93 -10.61 9.60
C ARG A 466 20.86 -9.91 8.25
N VAL A 467 21.05 -8.60 8.28
CA VAL A 467 21.07 -7.75 7.09
C VAL A 467 22.50 -7.24 6.88
N SER A 468 22.95 -7.25 5.64
CA SER A 468 24.25 -6.75 5.23
C SER A 468 24.11 -5.85 4.02
N GLY A 469 25.06 -4.93 3.85
CA GLY A 469 25.05 -3.98 2.75
C GLY A 469 24.68 -2.57 3.20
N ARG A 470 24.51 -1.69 2.22
CA ARG A 470 24.27 -0.26 2.44
C ARG A 470 23.12 0.18 1.52
N SER A 471 21.92 0.23 2.07
CA SER A 471 20.73 0.74 1.39
C SER A 471 20.02 1.77 2.26
N PHE A 472 19.32 2.72 1.63
CA PHE A 472 18.48 3.69 2.34
C PHE A 472 17.35 3.01 3.10
N THR A 473 16.73 2.00 2.49
CA THR A 473 15.72 1.15 3.15
C THR A 473 16.19 -0.30 3.14
N GLN A 474 16.22 -0.92 4.32
CA GLN A 474 16.77 -2.25 4.54
C GLN A 474 15.73 -3.16 5.21
N ASP A 475 15.48 -4.32 4.59
CA ASP A 475 14.54 -5.30 5.10
C ASP A 475 15.25 -6.40 5.88
N ALA A 476 14.76 -6.66 7.09
CA ALA A 476 15.05 -7.86 7.86
C ALA A 476 13.84 -8.79 7.78
N VAL A 477 13.94 -9.82 6.94
CA VAL A 477 12.90 -10.86 6.78
C VAL A 477 13.17 -12.00 7.75
N PHE A 478 12.14 -12.45 8.46
CA PHE A 478 12.26 -13.50 9.45
C PHE A 478 11.86 -14.86 8.86
N PRO A 479 12.50 -15.96 9.26
CA PRO A 479 12.20 -17.30 8.72
C PRO A 479 10.76 -17.78 8.99
N LYS A 480 10.13 -17.22 10.02
CA LYS A 480 8.76 -17.52 10.42
C LYS A 480 8.12 -16.28 11.00
N GLN A 481 6.79 -16.21 10.91
CA GLN A 481 6.02 -15.24 11.64
C GLN A 481 6.29 -15.38 13.14
N THR A 482 6.46 -14.23 13.79
CA THR A 482 6.97 -14.13 15.15
C THR A 482 6.11 -13.16 15.94
N THR A 483 5.73 -13.56 17.15
CA THR A 483 4.98 -12.72 18.09
C THR A 483 5.93 -12.23 19.18
N ALA A 484 6.08 -10.91 19.30
CA ALA A 484 6.98 -10.29 20.26
C ALA A 484 6.52 -8.87 20.62
N ARG A 485 6.95 -8.38 21.79
CA ARG A 485 6.71 -7.00 22.22
C ARG A 485 7.93 -6.10 22.00
N TYR A 486 9.13 -6.64 22.14
CA TYR A 486 10.36 -5.87 21.98
C TYR A 486 11.14 -6.33 20.75
N VAL A 487 11.66 -5.37 19.99
CA VAL A 487 12.51 -5.59 18.83
C VAL A 487 13.82 -4.85 19.02
N ARG A 488 14.97 -5.53 18.85
CA ARG A 488 16.29 -4.91 18.91
C ARG A 488 17.03 -5.07 17.61
N ILE A 489 17.44 -3.94 17.05
CA ILE A 489 18.39 -3.82 15.95
C ILE A 489 19.77 -3.65 16.57
N THR A 490 20.76 -4.46 16.16
CA THR A 490 22.15 -4.36 16.65
C THR A 490 23.10 -4.32 15.48
N LEU A 491 23.91 -3.26 15.37
CA LEU A 491 24.90 -3.12 14.31
C LEU A 491 25.94 -4.22 14.40
N THR A 492 26.32 -4.74 13.23
CA THR A 492 27.35 -5.78 13.08
C THR A 492 28.58 -5.32 12.33
N ALA A 493 28.57 -4.09 11.81
CA ALA A 493 29.63 -3.54 10.98
C ALA A 493 30.03 -2.16 11.49
N SER A 494 31.32 -1.83 11.31
CA SER A 494 31.86 -0.52 11.67
C SER A 494 31.91 0.41 10.46
N GLY A 495 31.82 1.71 10.70
CA GLY A 495 31.85 2.76 9.67
C GLY A 495 32.35 4.09 10.22
N PRO A 496 32.84 5.00 9.35
CA PRO A 496 33.43 6.27 9.78
C PRO A 496 32.39 7.32 10.21
N THR A 497 31.11 7.08 9.93
CA THR A 497 29.99 7.99 10.18
C THR A 497 29.03 7.40 11.20
N PRO A 498 28.31 8.22 12.00
CA PRO A 498 27.20 7.73 12.79
C PRO A 498 26.07 7.18 11.91
N TRP A 499 25.29 6.24 12.44
CA TRP A 499 24.13 5.72 11.74
C TRP A 499 22.87 6.55 11.97
N VAL A 500 21.97 6.52 11.00
CA VAL A 500 20.68 7.24 11.05
C VAL A 500 19.52 6.28 10.82
N VAL A 501 18.38 6.64 11.41
CA VAL A 501 17.10 5.96 11.21
C VAL A 501 16.01 7.03 11.18
N ASN A 502 15.20 7.02 10.13
CA ASN A 502 14.03 7.87 9.97
C ASN A 502 12.79 7.15 10.52
N ASP A 503 12.54 5.90 10.10
CA ASP A 503 11.37 5.16 10.56
C ASP A 503 11.63 3.64 10.62
N ILE A 504 10.91 2.97 11.51
CA ILE A 504 10.90 1.52 11.67
C ILE A 504 9.48 1.03 11.48
N ARG A 505 9.30 0.15 10.50
CA ARG A 505 8.00 -0.44 10.17
C ARG A 505 8.07 -1.95 10.33
N LEU A 506 7.00 -2.55 10.83
CA LEU A 506 6.83 -4.00 10.90
C LEU A 506 5.72 -4.42 9.93
N TYR A 507 5.86 -5.61 9.34
CA TYR A 507 4.86 -6.21 8.46
C TYR A 507 4.58 -7.65 8.85
N GLY A 508 3.32 -8.06 8.68
CA GLY A 508 2.85 -9.42 8.97
C GLY A 508 1.73 -9.85 8.01
N ASP A 509 1.38 -11.13 8.08
CA ASP A 509 0.41 -11.73 7.16
C ASP A 509 -0.99 -11.52 7.75
N GLY A 510 -1.63 -10.39 7.42
CA GLY A 510 -2.97 -10.02 7.90
C GLY A 510 -3.01 -9.41 9.31
N PRO A 511 -4.22 -9.02 9.79
CA PRO A 511 -4.38 -8.26 11.03
C PRO A 511 -4.11 -9.12 12.27
N ASP A 512 -3.53 -8.53 13.32
CA ASP A 512 -3.22 -9.24 14.57
C ASP A 512 -4.38 -9.16 15.56
N ALA A 513 -5.06 -10.30 15.79
CA ALA A 513 -6.18 -10.42 16.71
C ALA A 513 -5.79 -10.32 18.18
N THR A 514 -4.51 -10.50 18.53
CA THR A 514 -4.03 -10.24 19.91
C THR A 514 -4.02 -8.74 20.23
N SER A 515 -3.93 -7.92 19.18
CA SER A 515 -4.21 -6.49 19.21
C SER A 515 -5.67 -6.18 18.86
N THR A 516 -6.04 -4.91 18.81
CA THR A 516 -7.41 -4.49 18.53
C THR A 516 -7.76 -4.64 17.04
N LEU A 517 -8.72 -5.52 16.75
CA LEU A 517 -9.41 -5.61 15.47
C LEU A 517 -10.59 -4.64 15.45
N GLN A 518 -10.45 -3.54 14.72
CA GLN A 518 -11.52 -2.57 14.51
C GLN A 518 -12.54 -3.13 13.50
N ALA A 519 -13.81 -3.21 13.88
CA ALA A 519 -14.87 -3.83 13.07
C ALA A 519 -15.19 -3.04 11.80
N GLU A 520 -15.00 -1.72 11.82
CA GLU A 520 -15.02 -0.89 10.63
C GLU A 520 -13.89 -1.21 9.65
N LYS A 521 -12.84 -1.92 10.08
CA LYS A 521 -11.75 -2.44 9.23
C LYS A 521 -11.91 -3.89 8.84
N ALA A 522 -13.04 -4.52 9.15
CA ALA A 522 -13.27 -5.90 8.78
C ALA A 522 -13.12 -6.08 7.26
N THR A 523 -12.26 -6.99 6.81
CA THR A 523 -11.96 -7.27 5.40
C THR A 523 -13.20 -7.46 4.54
N THR A 524 -14.27 -8.05 5.09
CA THR A 524 -15.55 -8.19 4.40
C THR A 524 -16.70 -8.09 5.39
N VAL A 525 -17.87 -7.66 4.92
CA VAL A 525 -19.10 -7.52 5.71
C VAL A 525 -20.30 -8.03 4.93
N ARG A 526 -21.35 -8.44 5.63
CA ARG A 526 -22.63 -8.84 5.04
C ARG A 526 -23.79 -8.29 5.86
N GLY A 527 -24.74 -7.66 5.18
CA GLY A 527 -26.00 -7.17 5.75
C GLY A 527 -25.86 -5.92 6.62
N VAL A 528 -24.63 -5.45 6.85
CA VAL A 528 -24.31 -4.28 7.66
C VAL A 528 -23.27 -3.41 6.95
N GLY A 529 -23.38 -2.08 7.11
CA GLY A 529 -22.33 -1.14 6.70
C GLY A 529 -21.20 -1.05 7.73
N ARG A 530 -19.98 -0.80 7.27
CA ARG A 530 -18.90 -0.28 8.11
C ARG A 530 -19.22 1.19 8.41
N GLY A 531 -19.10 1.65 9.64
CA GLY A 531 -19.17 3.07 10.00
C GLY A 531 -17.78 3.62 10.32
N THR A 532 -17.69 4.81 10.93
CA THR A 532 -16.40 5.51 11.16
C THR A 532 -15.63 5.04 12.39
N ALA A 533 -16.33 4.50 13.39
CA ALA A 533 -15.77 3.99 14.64
C ALA A 533 -16.43 2.67 15.11
N ALA A 534 -17.32 2.13 14.29
CA ALA A 534 -18.04 0.89 14.53
C ALA A 534 -18.84 0.51 13.30
N THR A 535 -19.35 -0.71 13.23
CA THR A 535 -20.36 -1.11 12.26
C THR A 535 -21.68 -0.39 12.48
N GLY A 536 -22.55 -0.41 11.47
CA GLY A 536 -24.00 -0.29 11.72
C GLY A 536 -24.51 -1.39 12.67
N VAL A 537 -25.79 -1.32 13.06
CA VAL A 537 -26.37 -2.37 13.93
C VAL A 537 -26.57 -3.65 13.11
N LEU A 538 -25.80 -4.69 13.41
CA LEU A 538 -25.93 -6.02 12.81
C LEU A 538 -27.30 -6.63 13.17
N GLY A 539 -27.98 -7.20 12.19
CA GLY A 539 -29.12 -8.09 12.36
C GLY A 539 -28.72 -9.57 12.37
N SER A 540 -29.65 -10.46 12.75
CA SER A 540 -29.37 -11.89 12.78
C SER A 540 -29.01 -12.43 11.39
N GLY A 541 -27.83 -13.03 11.27
CA GLY A 541 -27.28 -13.53 10.00
C GLY A 541 -26.30 -12.57 9.32
N ASP A 542 -26.24 -11.33 9.78
CA ASP A 542 -25.23 -10.36 9.40
C ASP A 542 -23.90 -10.70 10.05
N TRP A 543 -22.82 -10.29 9.41
CA TRP A 543 -21.49 -10.54 9.94
C TRP A 543 -20.48 -9.52 9.43
N VAL A 544 -19.41 -9.41 10.20
CA VAL A 544 -18.16 -8.82 9.75
C VAL A 544 -17.06 -9.88 9.83
N ALA A 545 -16.09 -9.83 8.92
CA ALA A 545 -14.99 -10.79 8.93
C ALA A 545 -13.63 -10.15 8.70
N PHE A 546 -12.64 -10.65 9.43
CA PHE A 546 -11.22 -10.34 9.26
C PHE A 546 -10.56 -11.55 8.62
N ARG A 547 -10.17 -11.44 7.36
CA ARG A 547 -9.48 -12.54 6.70
C ARG A 547 -8.04 -12.60 7.19
N LYS A 548 -7.54 -13.82 7.33
CA LYS A 548 -6.15 -14.13 7.72
C LYS A 548 -5.71 -13.37 8.96
N ALA A 549 -6.58 -13.24 9.95
CA ALA A 549 -6.20 -12.67 11.22
C ALA A 549 -5.29 -13.64 11.98
N ASN A 550 -4.18 -13.13 12.50
CA ASN A 550 -3.28 -13.88 13.35
C ASN A 550 -3.85 -13.91 14.77
N VAL A 551 -4.04 -15.10 15.30
CA VAL A 551 -4.61 -15.31 16.63
C VAL A 551 -3.61 -16.06 17.49
N ASP A 552 -3.46 -15.63 18.73
CA ASP A 552 -2.78 -16.40 19.77
C ASP A 552 -3.46 -16.08 21.09
N GLY A 553 -4.61 -16.72 21.34
CA GLY A 553 -5.40 -16.34 22.50
C GLY A 553 -6.61 -17.21 22.81
N LYS A 554 -7.12 -17.03 24.02
CA LYS A 554 -8.32 -17.70 24.54
C LYS A 554 -9.32 -16.74 25.19
N HIS A 555 -9.03 -15.45 25.27
CA HIS A 555 -9.92 -14.45 25.85
C HIS A 555 -10.38 -13.47 24.78
N LEU A 556 -11.63 -13.61 24.33
CA LEU A 556 -12.26 -12.67 23.40
C LEU A 556 -12.90 -11.54 24.20
N THR A 557 -12.55 -10.30 23.86
CA THR A 557 -13.27 -9.10 24.31
C THR A 557 -13.80 -8.38 23.09
N ALA A 558 -15.07 -7.98 23.12
CA ALA A 558 -15.69 -7.16 22.09
C ALA A 558 -16.30 -5.89 22.71
N ARG A 559 -16.03 -4.73 22.11
CA ARG A 559 -16.72 -3.47 22.43
C ARG A 559 -17.90 -3.30 21.50
N LEU A 560 -19.11 -3.22 22.07
CA LEU A 560 -20.36 -3.22 21.32
C LEU A 560 -21.39 -2.29 21.96
N ASN A 561 -22.35 -1.82 21.16
CA ASN A 561 -23.57 -1.18 21.65
C ASN A 561 -24.77 -2.00 21.15
N SER A 562 -25.73 -2.25 22.04
CA SER A 562 -26.94 -2.99 21.70
C SER A 562 -28.14 -2.47 22.48
N THR A 563 -29.32 -2.58 21.87
CA THR A 563 -30.62 -2.45 22.53
C THR A 563 -31.34 -3.80 22.69
N CYS A 564 -30.70 -4.92 22.32
CA CYS A 564 -31.31 -6.25 22.39
C CYS A 564 -31.37 -6.74 23.84
N THR A 565 -32.57 -7.01 24.33
CA THR A 565 -32.80 -7.31 25.75
C THR A 565 -32.60 -8.78 26.12
N LYS A 566 -32.86 -9.73 25.20
CA LYS A 566 -32.66 -11.18 25.40
C LYS A 566 -32.41 -11.92 24.09
N GLY A 567 -31.66 -13.03 24.15
CA GLY A 567 -31.52 -13.98 23.05
C GLY A 567 -30.59 -13.55 21.92
N CYS A 568 -29.82 -12.47 22.11
CA CYS A 568 -28.84 -11.99 21.15
C CYS A 568 -27.43 -12.45 21.49
N SER A 569 -26.61 -12.72 20.47
CA SER A 569 -25.18 -12.98 20.65
C SER A 569 -24.37 -12.61 19.42
N LEU A 570 -23.08 -12.36 19.65
CA LEU A 570 -22.06 -12.32 18.60
C LEU A 570 -21.27 -13.62 18.66
N GLN A 571 -21.33 -14.41 17.59
CA GLN A 571 -20.60 -15.66 17.46
C GLN A 571 -19.27 -15.43 16.75
N LEU A 572 -18.16 -15.75 17.42
CA LEU A 572 -16.86 -15.85 16.77
C LEU A 572 -16.75 -17.21 16.09
N ARG A 573 -16.73 -17.20 14.76
CA ARG A 573 -16.64 -18.35 13.87
C ARG A 573 -15.31 -18.33 13.14
N LEU A 574 -14.70 -19.49 12.98
CA LEU A 574 -13.42 -19.64 12.27
C LEU A 574 -13.66 -20.10 10.83
N ASP A 575 -12.91 -19.50 9.90
CA ASP A 575 -12.70 -19.87 8.50
C ASP A 575 -13.94 -19.79 7.57
N ALA A 576 -15.15 -19.75 8.11
CA ALA A 576 -16.39 -19.49 7.40
C ALA A 576 -17.47 -18.89 8.33
N PRO A 577 -18.49 -18.17 7.80
CA PRO A 577 -19.60 -17.65 8.62
C PRO A 577 -20.36 -18.74 9.40
N ASP A 578 -20.40 -19.96 8.89
CA ASP A 578 -21.01 -21.14 9.52
C ASP A 578 -19.97 -22.16 10.01
N GLY A 579 -18.69 -21.81 9.98
CA GLY A 579 -17.58 -22.65 10.41
C GLY A 579 -17.53 -22.94 11.92
N PRO A 580 -16.43 -23.53 12.41
CA PRO A 580 -16.28 -23.87 13.83
C PRO A 580 -16.52 -22.67 14.76
N LEU A 581 -17.35 -22.87 15.78
CA LEU A 581 -17.65 -21.85 16.78
C LEU A 581 -16.53 -21.81 17.84
N ALA A 582 -15.75 -20.74 17.86
CA ALA A 582 -14.71 -20.52 18.86
C ALA A 582 -15.28 -19.96 20.16
N ALA A 583 -16.18 -18.98 20.06
CA ALA A 583 -16.84 -18.34 21.20
C ALA A 583 -18.22 -17.76 20.81
N SER A 584 -19.07 -17.53 21.82
CA SER A 584 -20.33 -16.82 21.66
C SER A 584 -20.41 -15.77 22.76
N VAL A 585 -20.31 -14.49 22.40
CA VAL A 585 -20.46 -13.35 23.30
C VAL A 585 -21.95 -13.08 23.47
N PRO A 586 -22.53 -13.32 24.66
CA PRO A 586 -23.95 -13.04 24.89
C PRO A 586 -24.17 -11.53 24.92
N VAL A 587 -25.01 -11.03 24.02
CA VAL A 587 -25.31 -9.59 23.92
C VAL A 587 -26.50 -9.27 24.82
N THR A 588 -26.28 -8.36 25.75
CA THR A 588 -27.31 -7.76 26.60
C THR A 588 -27.23 -6.26 26.45
N GLY A 589 -28.26 -5.70 25.82
CA GLY A 589 -28.31 -4.29 25.48
C GLY A 589 -28.52 -3.40 26.71
N THR A 590 -27.64 -2.42 26.86
CA THR A 590 -27.75 -1.33 27.83
C THR A 590 -28.15 -0.02 27.15
N GLY A 591 -28.14 0.03 25.80
CA GLY A 591 -28.29 1.27 25.02
C GLY A 591 -26.99 2.06 24.86
N ASP A 592 -25.93 1.68 25.57
CA ASP A 592 -24.62 2.33 25.56
C ASP A 592 -23.49 1.37 25.13
N TRP A 593 -22.34 1.95 24.76
CA TRP A 593 -21.13 1.21 24.46
C TRP A 593 -20.58 0.50 25.70
N GLN A 594 -20.35 -0.81 25.57
CA GLN A 594 -19.84 -1.65 26.65
C GLN A 594 -18.86 -2.68 26.09
N GLU A 595 -17.94 -3.11 26.95
CA GLU A 595 -17.06 -4.25 26.65
C GLU A 595 -17.67 -5.52 27.22
N GLN A 596 -17.64 -6.58 26.43
CA GLN A 596 -18.07 -7.91 26.84
C GLN A 596 -16.98 -8.92 26.53
N SER A 597 -16.61 -9.70 27.54
CA SER A 597 -15.54 -10.68 27.44
C SER A 597 -16.05 -12.09 27.66
N VAL A 598 -15.50 -13.03 26.90
CA VAL A 598 -15.74 -14.47 27.05
C VAL A 598 -14.44 -15.25 26.88
N THR A 599 -14.30 -16.34 27.63
CA THR A 599 -13.22 -17.29 27.42
C THR A 599 -13.64 -18.29 26.35
N LEU A 600 -12.80 -18.45 25.33
CA LEU A 600 -12.96 -19.44 24.26
C LEU A 600 -12.90 -20.85 24.86
N LYS A 601 -13.60 -21.80 24.22
CA LYS A 601 -13.59 -23.20 24.65
C LYS A 601 -12.21 -23.84 24.56
N ARG A 602 -11.39 -23.37 23.61
CA ARG A 602 -10.01 -23.77 23.37
C ARG A 602 -9.25 -22.52 22.92
N ALA A 603 -7.96 -22.44 23.27
CA ALA A 603 -7.10 -21.43 22.68
C ALA A 603 -7.11 -21.59 21.15
N VAL A 604 -7.22 -20.48 20.45
CA VAL A 604 -7.11 -20.41 18.99
C VAL A 604 -5.74 -19.82 18.69
N THR A 605 -4.98 -20.52 17.86
CA THR A 605 -3.62 -20.13 17.50
C THR A 605 -3.42 -20.24 16.00
N GLY A 606 -2.59 -19.37 15.44
CA GLY A 606 -2.30 -19.33 14.01
C GLY A 606 -3.22 -18.39 13.24
N THR A 607 -3.23 -18.53 11.91
CA THR A 607 -3.91 -17.62 11.00
C THR A 607 -5.27 -18.17 10.61
N HIS A 608 -6.34 -17.40 10.85
CA HIS A 608 -7.73 -17.79 10.56
C HIS A 608 -8.50 -16.67 9.88
N ASP A 609 -9.54 -17.01 9.12
CA ASP A 609 -10.56 -16.01 8.77
C ASP A 609 -11.54 -15.92 9.94
N LEU A 610 -11.60 -14.77 10.62
CA LEU A 610 -12.44 -14.57 11.80
C LEU A 610 -13.76 -13.92 11.40
N TYR A 611 -14.86 -14.64 11.56
CA TYR A 611 -16.21 -14.13 11.34
C TYR A 611 -16.88 -13.82 12.67
N VAL A 612 -17.36 -12.58 12.84
CA VAL A 612 -18.23 -12.18 13.95
C VAL A 612 -19.66 -12.15 13.42
N VAL A 613 -20.41 -13.20 13.73
CA VAL A 613 -21.77 -13.43 13.21
C VAL A 613 -22.81 -13.08 14.25
N ALA A 614 -23.69 -12.14 13.91
CA ALA A 614 -24.79 -11.77 14.77
C ALA A 614 -25.90 -12.83 14.75
N LYS A 615 -26.40 -13.19 15.94
CA LYS A 615 -27.52 -14.11 16.15
C LYS A 615 -28.54 -13.48 17.08
N GLY A 616 -29.82 -13.67 16.80
CA GLY A 616 -30.92 -13.18 17.63
C GLY A 616 -32.00 -12.51 16.79
N THR A 617 -32.24 -11.23 17.06
CA THR A 617 -33.28 -10.41 16.40
C THR A 617 -32.76 -9.75 15.12
N SER A 618 -33.59 -8.93 14.46
CA SER A 618 -33.16 -8.06 13.36
C SER A 618 -32.24 -6.90 13.79
N ARG A 619 -32.04 -6.68 15.10
CA ARG A 619 -31.15 -5.66 15.66
C ARG A 619 -30.40 -6.24 16.85
N VAL A 620 -29.23 -6.83 16.58
CA VAL A 620 -28.40 -7.53 17.55
C VAL A 620 -27.44 -6.55 18.23
N ALA A 621 -26.47 -5.97 17.53
CA ALA A 621 -25.51 -5.03 18.11
C ALA A 621 -24.80 -4.23 17.01
N ALA A 622 -24.36 -3.01 17.30
CA ALA A 622 -23.25 -2.38 16.60
C ALA A 622 -21.94 -2.84 17.26
N LEU A 623 -20.93 -3.17 16.46
CA LEU A 623 -19.63 -3.64 16.93
C LEU A 623 -18.58 -2.57 16.62
N ASP A 624 -17.83 -2.16 17.62
CA ASP A 624 -16.68 -1.26 17.46
C ASP A 624 -15.42 -2.08 17.22
N TRP A 625 -14.96 -2.84 18.21
CA TRP A 625 -13.76 -3.65 18.05
C TRP A 625 -13.83 -4.98 18.78
N LEU A 626 -12.90 -5.87 18.45
CA LEU A 626 -12.60 -7.06 19.24
C LEU A 626 -11.10 -7.32 19.42
N THR A 627 -10.74 -8.06 20.47
CA THR A 627 -9.39 -8.60 20.73
C THR A 627 -9.52 -10.06 21.15
N ILE A 628 -8.50 -10.88 20.87
CA ILE A 628 -8.38 -12.28 21.29
C ILE A 628 -7.00 -12.45 21.94
N ARG A 629 -6.95 -12.39 23.27
CA ARG A 629 -5.69 -12.38 24.05
C ARG A 629 -5.39 -13.73 24.74
N PRO A 630 -4.10 -14.03 25.04
CA PRO A 630 -3.66 -15.27 25.73
C PRO A 630 -4.34 -15.60 27.05
#